data_AF-B0T6R8-F1
#
_entry.id   AF-B0T6R8-F1
#
_cell.length_a   1.000
_cell.length_b   1.000
_cell.length_c   1.000
_cell.angle_alpha   90.00
_cell.angle_beta   90.00
_cell.angle_gamma   90.00
#
_symmetry.space_group_name_H-M   'P 1'
#
loop_
_entity.id
_entity.type
_entity.pdbx_description
1 polymer ?
#
loop_
_entity_poly.entity_id
_entity_poly.type
_entity_poly.pdbx_seq_one_letter_code
_entity_poly.pdbx_strand_id
1 'polypeptide(L)'
;MRPTGQRPKGKRQRSAAQAAPLSADASPAAVTPSRRVEVSLYDEVTTKIITQLEGGRLPWVQPWGRAGGAALSLPRNGVTGRRYSGVNILLLWGAVIEHGYPSQGWLTFKQALAAGGCVRKGERGTTVVYADRFTPRAEQERAAQTGEEPGKVAFLKRFTVFNLAQCEGLEGVDPEPAPLPERQAVPIGEALIAATGADFRIGGPRAYYDPLFDYVQVPPQPAFGDQINYYRTAFHELSHNAAIRIMPHGAALARLAA
;
A
#
# COMPACT_ATOMS: atom_id res chain seq x y z
N MET A 1 -87.05 42.11 29.19
CA MET A 1 -86.22 43.34 29.32
C MET A 1 -85.20 43.11 30.42
N ARG A 2 -83.91 43.14 30.07
CA ARG A 2 -82.79 42.92 31.00
C ARG A 2 -82.46 44.20 31.77
N PRO A 3 -82.14 44.10 33.06
CA PRO A 3 -81.06 44.92 33.60
C PRO A 3 -80.13 44.05 34.46
N THR A 4 -78.82 44.13 34.26
CA THR A 4 -77.87 43.66 35.27
C THR A 4 -76.59 44.46 35.17
N GLY A 5 -76.43 45.34 36.15
CA GLY A 5 -75.20 46.04 36.43
C GLY A 5 -74.41 45.37 37.56
N GLN A 6 -73.18 45.89 37.67
CA GLN A 6 -72.35 46.04 38.87
C GLN A 6 -71.53 44.88 39.43
N ARG A 7 -70.22 45.18 39.38
CA ARG A 7 -69.19 45.22 40.44
C ARG A 7 -68.47 43.93 40.89
N PRO A 8 -67.13 44.01 41.08
CA PRO A 8 -66.26 42.88 41.42
C PRO A 8 -65.84 42.85 42.90
N LYS A 9 -65.31 41.69 43.33
CA LYS A 9 -64.38 41.39 44.47
C LYS A 9 -64.44 39.86 44.71
N GLY A 10 -63.41 39.07 45.04
CA GLY A 10 -62.02 39.23 45.45
C GLY A 10 -61.59 37.99 46.27
N LYS A 11 -60.29 37.77 46.52
CA LYS A 11 -59.62 37.10 47.70
C LYS A 11 -58.14 36.83 47.34
N ARG A 12 -57.12 37.52 47.94
CA ARG A 12 -56.32 37.20 49.17
C ARG A 12 -55.58 35.84 49.08
N GLN A 13 -54.27 35.64 49.35
CA GLN A 13 -53.35 36.22 50.35
C GLN A 13 -51.86 35.76 50.15
N ARG A 14 -50.89 36.59 50.60
CA ARG A 14 -49.55 36.35 51.28
C ARG A 14 -48.37 35.70 50.49
N SER A 15 -47.24 36.40 50.26
CA SER A 15 -45.99 36.58 51.10
C SER A 15 -44.99 35.43 50.90
N ALA A 16 -43.66 35.52 50.76
CA ALA A 16 -42.58 36.52 50.58
C ALA A 16 -41.28 35.71 50.31
N ALA A 17 -40.28 36.25 49.58
CA ALA A 17 -38.84 35.92 49.66
C ALA A 17 -38.09 36.67 48.52
N GLN A 18 -37.51 37.84 48.78
CA GLN A 18 -36.08 38.07 49.10
C GLN A 18 -35.08 37.48 48.09
N ALA A 19 -34.41 38.40 47.40
CA ALA A 19 -33.31 38.20 46.48
C ALA A 19 -32.00 37.88 47.22
N ALA A 20 -31.21 36.97 46.65
CA ALA A 20 -29.80 36.75 46.98
C ALA A 20 -28.93 37.08 45.74
N PRO A 21 -27.71 37.60 45.92
CA PRO A 21 -26.90 38.12 44.82
C PRO A 21 -26.25 37.00 44.00
N LEU A 22 -26.08 37.29 42.71
CA LEU A 22 -25.31 36.51 41.74
C LEU A 22 -23.81 36.54 42.12
N SER A 23 -23.28 35.41 42.57
CA SER A 23 -21.85 35.17 42.65
C SER A 23 -21.34 34.69 41.29
N ALA A 24 -20.41 35.45 40.71
CA ALA A 24 -19.56 34.99 39.63
C ALA A 24 -18.60 33.91 40.15
N ASP A 25 -18.63 32.71 39.55
CA ASP A 25 -17.45 32.09 38.95
C ASP A 25 -17.87 30.77 38.27
N ALA A 26 -17.89 30.76 36.94
CA ALA A 26 -17.96 29.53 36.17
C ALA A 26 -17.03 29.69 34.98
N SER A 27 -15.77 29.31 35.20
CA SER A 27 -14.77 29.11 34.15
C SER A 27 -15.39 28.30 33.00
N PRO A 28 -15.29 28.76 31.73
CA PRO A 28 -15.75 27.96 30.61
C PRO A 28 -14.85 26.73 30.51
N ALA A 29 -15.47 25.55 30.65
CA ALA A 29 -14.83 24.27 30.41
C ALA A 29 -14.11 24.33 29.06
N ALA A 30 -12.82 24.04 29.08
CA ALA A 30 -12.01 23.93 27.88
C ALA A 30 -12.68 22.96 26.91
N VAL A 31 -13.08 23.48 25.75
CA VAL A 31 -13.54 22.68 24.63
C VAL A 31 -12.36 21.82 24.23
N THR A 32 -12.37 20.55 24.65
CA THR A 32 -11.45 19.55 24.14
C THR A 32 -11.61 19.54 22.63
N PRO A 33 -10.57 19.86 21.84
CA PRO A 33 -10.70 19.80 20.39
C PRO A 33 -11.06 18.36 20.04
N SER A 34 -12.13 18.19 19.27
CA SER A 34 -12.49 16.89 18.74
C SER A 34 -11.27 16.37 18.00
N ARG A 35 -10.75 15.24 18.47
CA ARG A 35 -9.69 14.51 17.77
C ARG A 35 -10.26 14.17 16.42
N ARG A 36 -9.93 14.96 15.38
CA ARG A 36 -10.10 14.51 14.00
C ARG A 36 -9.48 13.12 13.98
N VAL A 37 -10.28 12.11 13.68
CA VAL A 37 -9.76 10.80 13.33
C VAL A 37 -8.99 11.07 12.05
N GLU A 38 -7.68 11.32 12.18
CA GLU A 38 -6.80 11.31 11.03
C GLU A 38 -7.00 9.95 10.40
N VAL A 39 -7.58 9.94 9.19
CA VAL A 39 -7.78 8.70 8.44
C VAL A 39 -6.41 8.06 8.33
N SER A 40 -6.27 6.87 8.91
CA SER A 40 -4.99 6.19 8.93
C SER A 40 -4.57 5.89 7.49
N LEU A 41 -3.27 5.98 7.21
CA LEU A 41 -2.73 5.59 5.90
C LEU A 41 -3.13 4.15 5.54
N TYR A 42 -3.21 3.29 6.56
CA TYR A 42 -3.69 1.93 6.41
C TYR A 42 -5.14 1.90 5.93
N ASP A 43 -6.01 2.74 6.49
CA ASP A 43 -7.42 2.78 6.12
C ASP A 43 -7.58 3.27 4.69
N GLU A 44 -6.88 4.34 4.28
CA GLU A 44 -6.97 4.85 2.90
C GLU A 44 -6.55 3.80 1.86
N VAL A 45 -5.43 3.13 2.10
CA VAL A 45 -4.92 2.09 1.20
C VAL A 45 -5.88 0.90 1.18
N THR A 46 -6.39 0.50 2.35
CA THR A 46 -7.34 -0.61 2.48
C THR A 46 -8.65 -0.31 1.79
N THR A 47 -9.23 0.88 2.03
CA THR A 47 -10.45 1.34 1.35
C THR A 47 -10.26 1.38 -0.16
N LYS A 48 -9.11 1.87 -0.65
CA LYS A 48 -8.83 1.87 -2.10
C LYS A 48 -8.82 0.45 -2.68
N ILE A 49 -8.22 -0.51 -1.98
CA ILE A 49 -8.24 -1.92 -2.39
C ILE A 49 -9.66 -2.47 -2.36
N ILE A 50 -10.43 -2.25 -1.29
CA ILE A 50 -11.81 -2.69 -1.16
C ILE A 50 -12.68 -2.15 -2.30
N THR A 51 -12.59 -0.86 -2.62
CA THR A 51 -13.34 -0.25 -3.71
C THR A 51 -13.00 -0.89 -5.08
N GLN A 52 -11.75 -1.29 -5.30
CA GLN A 52 -11.38 -2.02 -6.51
C GLN A 52 -12.02 -3.42 -6.55
N LEU A 53 -12.00 -4.13 -5.41
CA LEU A 53 -12.63 -5.45 -5.27
C LEU A 53 -14.15 -5.39 -5.48
N GLU A 54 -14.83 -4.43 -4.86
CA GLU A 54 -16.27 -4.19 -5.04
C GLU A 54 -16.62 -3.83 -6.49
N GLY A 55 -15.71 -3.14 -7.18
CA GLY A 55 -15.80 -2.88 -8.63
C GLY A 55 -15.49 -4.08 -9.52
N GLY A 56 -15.36 -5.30 -8.96
CA GLY A 56 -15.07 -6.53 -9.67
C GLY A 56 -13.62 -6.64 -10.19
N ARG A 57 -12.70 -5.80 -9.68
CA ARG A 57 -11.30 -5.77 -10.10
C ARG A 57 -10.41 -6.31 -8.99
N LEU A 58 -9.63 -7.34 -9.32
CA LEU A 58 -8.56 -7.84 -8.46
C LEU A 58 -7.25 -7.15 -8.85
N PRO A 59 -6.73 -6.18 -8.07
CA PRO A 59 -5.60 -5.35 -8.50
C PRO A 59 -4.29 -6.13 -8.70
N TRP A 60 -4.15 -7.29 -8.06
CA TRP A 60 -3.02 -8.20 -8.25
C TRP A 60 -3.22 -9.23 -9.37
N VAL A 61 -4.45 -9.41 -9.87
CA VAL A 61 -4.75 -10.33 -10.98
C VAL A 61 -4.77 -9.59 -12.32
N GLN A 62 -4.96 -8.26 -12.33
CA GLN A 62 -5.06 -7.50 -13.58
C GLN A 62 -3.92 -6.49 -13.80
N PRO A 63 -2.65 -6.92 -13.99
CA PRO A 63 -1.60 -6.00 -14.43
C PRO A 63 -1.60 -5.77 -15.95
N TRP A 64 -2.42 -6.49 -16.74
CA TRP A 64 -2.48 -6.34 -18.20
C TRP A 64 -3.52 -5.28 -18.62
N GLY A 65 -3.03 -4.24 -19.29
CA GLY A 65 -3.84 -3.16 -19.83
C GLY A 65 -4.55 -3.51 -21.14
N ARG A 66 -5.39 -2.58 -21.60
CA ARG A 66 -5.88 -2.55 -22.98
C ARG A 66 -4.70 -2.49 -23.95
N ALA A 67 -4.86 -3.00 -25.17
CA ALA A 67 -3.86 -2.86 -26.23
C ALA A 67 -3.41 -1.38 -26.34
N GLY A 68 -2.09 -1.13 -26.26
CA GLY A 68 -1.51 0.22 -26.26
C GLY A 68 -1.28 0.86 -24.88
N GLY A 69 -1.60 0.18 -23.77
CA GLY A 69 -1.26 0.62 -22.41
C GLY A 69 0.21 0.38 -22.03
N ALA A 70 0.62 0.85 -20.84
CA ALA A 70 1.97 0.61 -20.32
C ALA A 70 2.35 -0.87 -20.37
N ALA A 71 3.62 -1.15 -20.66
CA ALA A 71 4.16 -2.50 -20.58
C ALA A 71 3.87 -3.10 -19.19
N LEU A 72 3.59 -4.40 -19.16
CA LEU A 72 3.47 -5.22 -17.96
C LEU A 72 4.82 -5.26 -17.25
N SER A 73 5.12 -4.25 -16.45
CA SER A 73 6.38 -4.13 -15.73
C SER A 73 6.15 -3.63 -14.30
N LEU A 74 7.14 -3.87 -13.43
CA LEU A 74 7.09 -3.35 -12.07
C LEU A 74 7.24 -1.82 -12.09
N PRO A 75 6.45 -1.07 -11.31
CA PRO A 75 6.63 0.36 -11.17
C PRO A 75 8.06 0.67 -10.75
N ARG A 76 8.67 1.68 -11.37
CA ARG A 76 10.05 2.09 -11.09
C ARG A 76 10.16 3.59 -10.90
N ASN A 77 11.18 4.02 -10.16
CA ASN A 77 11.57 5.41 -10.15
C ASN A 77 12.16 5.78 -11.51
N GLY A 78 11.65 6.83 -12.15
CA GLY A 78 12.08 7.21 -13.49
C GLY A 78 13.52 7.73 -13.59
N VAL A 79 14.09 8.24 -12.48
CA VAL A 79 15.47 8.78 -12.46
C VAL A 79 16.46 7.72 -12.03
N THR A 80 16.15 6.94 -10.99
CA THR A 80 17.09 5.96 -10.43
C THR A 80 16.93 4.55 -10.98
N GLY A 81 15.87 4.27 -11.74
CA GLY A 81 15.51 2.93 -12.20
C GLY A 81 15.07 1.96 -11.10
N ARG A 82 15.14 2.36 -9.83
CA ARG A 82 14.82 1.49 -8.69
C ARG A 82 13.34 1.10 -8.72
N ARG A 83 13.08 -0.21 -8.66
CA ARG A 83 11.73 -0.77 -8.63
C ARG A 83 11.07 -0.51 -7.27
N TYR A 84 9.78 -0.14 -7.30
CA TYR A 84 8.94 -0.08 -6.12
C TYR A 84 8.63 -1.50 -5.61
N SER A 85 8.34 -1.61 -4.32
CA SER A 85 8.06 -2.88 -3.64
C SER A 85 6.81 -2.80 -2.76
N GLY A 86 6.29 -3.98 -2.39
CA GLY A 86 5.16 -4.11 -1.48
C GLY A 86 3.89 -3.42 -2.00
N VAL A 87 3.15 -2.78 -1.10
CA VAL A 87 1.86 -2.17 -1.41
C VAL A 87 1.93 -1.05 -2.46
N ASN A 88 3.10 -0.42 -2.63
CA ASN A 88 3.30 0.59 -3.66
C ASN A 88 3.12 0.03 -5.07
N ILE A 89 3.40 -1.26 -5.29
CA ILE A 89 3.15 -1.89 -6.59
C ILE A 89 1.66 -1.83 -6.93
N LEU A 90 0.80 -2.22 -5.98
CA LEU A 90 -0.65 -2.22 -6.17
C LEU A 90 -1.22 -0.81 -6.32
N LEU A 91 -0.73 0.14 -5.52
CA LEU A 91 -1.17 1.54 -5.59
C LEU A 91 -0.85 2.17 -6.95
N LEU A 92 0.36 1.91 -7.46
CA LEU A 92 0.84 2.49 -8.71
C LEU A 92 0.22 1.79 -9.93
N TRP A 93 0.12 0.46 -9.94
CA TRP A 93 -0.63 -0.26 -10.99
C TRP A 93 -2.10 0.17 -11.03
N GLY A 94 -2.73 0.33 -9.86
CA GLY A 94 -4.08 0.87 -9.77
C GLY A 94 -4.19 2.24 -10.46
N ALA A 95 -3.23 3.14 -10.22
CA ALA A 95 -3.20 4.46 -10.86
C ALA A 95 -2.93 4.39 -12.38
N VAL A 96 -2.04 3.50 -12.84
CA VAL A 96 -1.83 3.26 -14.28
C VAL A 96 -3.11 2.82 -14.96
N ILE A 97 -3.84 1.88 -14.35
CA ILE A 97 -5.08 1.33 -14.92
C ILE A 97 -6.21 2.37 -14.90
N GLU A 98 -6.36 3.07 -13.78
CA GLU A 98 -7.42 4.07 -13.57
C GLU A 98 -7.28 5.26 -14.52
N HIS A 99 -6.05 5.74 -14.74
CA HIS A 99 -5.78 6.93 -15.56
C HIS A 99 -5.27 6.61 -16.97
N GLY A 100 -5.03 5.33 -17.28
CA GLY A 100 -4.53 4.90 -18.59
C GLY A 100 -3.11 5.37 -18.91
N TYR A 101 -2.23 5.46 -17.90
CA TYR A 101 -0.86 5.92 -18.13
C TYR A 101 -0.05 4.94 -19.01
N PRO A 102 0.78 5.44 -19.94
CA PRO A 102 1.56 4.61 -20.87
C PRO A 102 2.91 4.11 -20.30
N SER A 103 3.28 4.47 -19.08
CA SER A 103 4.55 4.06 -18.47
C SER A 103 4.37 3.60 -17.02
N GLN A 104 5.27 2.72 -16.57
CA GLN A 104 5.44 2.31 -15.18
C GLN A 104 6.49 3.17 -14.45
N GLY A 105 6.96 4.25 -15.07
CA GLY A 105 7.90 5.19 -14.47
C GLY A 105 7.20 6.25 -13.62
N TRP A 106 7.75 6.50 -12.43
CA TRP A 106 7.21 7.45 -11.46
C TRP A 106 8.30 8.35 -10.87
N LEU A 107 7.96 9.62 -10.62
CA LEU A 107 8.87 10.63 -10.09
C LEU A 107 8.19 11.48 -9.03
N THR A 108 8.95 11.91 -8.02
CA THR A 108 8.48 13.02 -7.18
C THR A 108 8.57 14.34 -7.95
N PHE A 109 7.80 15.35 -7.55
CA PHE A 109 7.86 16.69 -8.16
C PHE A 109 9.30 17.25 -8.19
N LYS A 110 10.04 17.09 -7.09
CA LYS A 110 11.44 17.54 -7.00
C LYS A 110 12.36 16.78 -7.97
N GLN A 111 12.13 15.49 -8.18
CA GLN A 111 12.90 14.71 -9.15
C GLN A 111 12.58 15.12 -10.59
N ALA A 112 11.32 15.42 -10.92
CA ALA A 112 10.96 15.94 -12.23
C ALA A 112 11.70 17.24 -12.54
N LEU A 113 11.72 18.18 -11.58
CA LEU A 113 12.48 19.44 -11.69
C LEU A 113 13.99 19.21 -11.83
N ALA A 114 14.55 18.30 -11.03
CA ALA A 114 15.97 17.99 -11.11
C ALA A 114 16.38 17.32 -12.44
N ALA A 115 15.44 16.62 -13.08
CA ALA A 115 15.59 16.01 -14.40
C ALA A 115 15.30 16.97 -15.56
N GLY A 116 15.28 18.29 -15.31
CA GLY A 116 15.06 19.33 -16.33
C GLY A 116 13.60 19.55 -16.75
N GLY A 117 12.67 18.72 -16.26
CA GLY A 117 11.26 18.79 -16.61
C GLY A 117 10.38 19.40 -15.54
N CYS A 118 9.08 19.40 -15.77
CA CYS A 118 8.08 19.82 -14.78
C CYS A 118 6.81 18.97 -14.88
N VAL A 119 6.08 18.89 -13.76
CA VAL A 119 4.74 18.29 -13.77
C VAL A 119 3.77 19.29 -14.39
N ARG A 120 2.95 18.85 -15.35
CA ARG A 120 1.95 19.72 -15.99
C ARG A 120 0.97 20.30 -14.97
N LYS A 121 0.56 21.54 -15.20
CA LYS A 121 -0.38 22.23 -14.31
C LYS A 121 -1.72 21.49 -14.28
N GLY A 122 -2.22 21.21 -13.08
CA GLY A 122 -3.52 20.54 -12.86
C GLY A 122 -3.43 19.02 -12.71
N GLU A 123 -2.28 18.41 -12.98
CA GLU A 123 -2.05 16.98 -12.74
C GLU A 123 -2.11 16.64 -11.25
N ARG A 124 -2.70 15.48 -10.94
CA ARG A 124 -2.79 14.94 -9.58
C ARG A 124 -1.79 13.82 -9.40
N GLY A 125 -1.03 13.88 -8.31
CA GLY A 125 -0.06 12.84 -7.97
C GLY A 125 -0.72 11.64 -7.27
N THR A 126 -0.04 10.52 -7.33
CA THR A 126 -0.39 9.28 -6.62
C THR A 126 0.41 9.17 -5.34
N THR A 127 -0.25 8.79 -4.24
CA THR A 127 0.41 8.57 -2.95
C THR A 127 1.10 7.22 -2.91
N VAL A 128 2.36 7.20 -2.48
CA VAL A 128 3.14 6.00 -2.14
C VAL A 128 3.64 6.10 -0.70
N VAL A 129 3.99 4.95 -0.13
CA VAL A 129 4.38 4.82 1.26
C VAL A 129 5.82 4.34 1.39
N TYR A 130 6.54 4.87 2.38
CA TYR A 130 7.88 4.42 2.74
C TYR A 130 7.90 4.06 4.21
N ALA A 131 8.12 2.79 4.51
CA ALA A 131 8.24 2.28 5.86
C ALA A 131 9.69 1.97 6.16
N ASP A 132 10.19 2.43 7.30
CA ASP A 132 11.55 2.15 7.74
C ASP A 132 11.64 2.27 9.27
N ARG A 133 12.79 1.90 9.85
CA ARG A 133 13.05 2.01 11.28
C ARG A 133 14.18 2.99 11.52
N PHE A 134 14.07 3.77 12.58
CA PHE A 134 15.18 4.60 13.05
C PHE A 134 15.45 4.32 14.52
N THR A 135 16.67 4.57 14.96
CA THR A 135 17.07 4.43 16.36
C THR A 135 17.04 5.82 17.00
N PRO A 136 16.13 6.09 17.96
CA PRO A 136 16.12 7.35 18.69
C PRO A 136 17.45 7.61 19.40
N ARG A 137 17.90 8.86 19.46
CA ARG A 137 19.17 9.22 20.09
C ARG A 137 19.26 8.75 21.55
N ALA A 138 18.18 8.86 22.30
CA ALA A 138 18.11 8.38 23.68
C ALA A 138 18.34 6.86 23.80
N GLU A 139 17.85 6.06 22.83
CA GLU A 139 18.10 4.61 22.78
C GLU A 139 19.55 4.30 22.41
N GLN A 140 20.19 5.11 21.57
CA GLN A 140 21.62 4.99 21.27
C GLN A 140 22.46 5.26 22.51
N GLU A 141 22.12 6.31 23.28
CA GLU A 141 22.82 6.69 24.51
C GLU A 141 22.65 5.65 25.61
N ARG A 142 21.45 5.06 25.75
CA ARG A 142 21.19 3.94 26.68
C ARG A 142 22.01 2.70 26.31
N ALA A 143 21.96 2.28 25.05
CA ALA A 143 22.72 1.14 24.54
C ALA A 143 24.24 1.31 24.76
N ALA A 144 24.75 2.52 24.58
CA ALA A 144 26.16 2.82 24.83
C ALA A 144 26.54 2.70 26.33
N GLN A 145 25.59 2.89 27.24
CA GLN A 145 25.81 2.77 28.70
C GLN A 145 25.58 1.35 29.22
N THR A 146 24.61 0.62 28.66
CA THR A 146 24.21 -0.71 29.15
C THR A 146 24.83 -1.88 28.37
N GLY A 147 25.39 -1.63 27.19
CA GLY A 147 25.89 -2.67 26.29
C GLY A 147 24.78 -3.48 25.60
N GLU A 148 23.52 -3.06 25.72
CA GLU A 148 22.37 -3.72 25.07
C GLU A 148 22.14 -3.18 23.65
N GLU A 149 21.41 -3.93 22.83
CA GLU A 149 20.99 -3.47 21.50
C GLU A 149 20.00 -2.28 21.61
N PRO A 150 20.18 -1.21 20.81
CA PRO A 150 19.33 -0.04 20.91
C PRO A 150 17.94 -0.28 20.30
N GLY A 151 16.90 0.19 20.99
CA GLY A 151 15.53 0.10 20.53
C GLY A 151 15.31 0.83 19.20
N LYS A 152 14.67 0.15 18.23
CA LYS A 152 14.33 0.72 16.92
C LYS A 152 12.85 1.08 16.87
N VAL A 153 12.55 2.30 16.45
CA VAL A 153 11.18 2.80 16.26
C VAL A 153 10.83 2.77 14.78
N ALA A 154 9.72 2.11 14.44
CA ALA A 154 9.21 2.08 13.07
C ALA A 154 8.48 3.39 12.74
N PHE A 155 8.64 3.85 11.50
CA PHE A 155 7.90 4.98 10.96
C PHE A 155 7.36 4.70 9.57
N LEU A 156 6.36 5.47 9.18
CA LEU A 156 5.72 5.40 7.87
C LEU A 156 5.60 6.81 7.31
N LYS A 157 6.20 7.05 6.14
CA LYS A 157 6.16 8.33 5.42
C LYS A 157 5.32 8.21 4.15
N ARG A 158 4.58 9.27 3.84
CA ARG A 158 3.85 9.41 2.58
C ARG A 158 4.68 10.25 1.61
N PHE A 159 4.69 9.84 0.36
CA PHE A 159 5.23 10.62 -0.74
C PHE A 159 4.21 10.72 -1.85
N THR A 160 4.25 11.82 -2.59
CA THR A 160 3.45 12.00 -3.80
C THR A 160 4.35 11.86 -5.01
N VAL A 161 3.98 10.95 -5.89
CA VAL A 161 4.69 10.68 -7.15
C VAL A 161 3.77 10.91 -8.33
N PHE A 162 4.36 11.25 -9.46
CA PHE A 162 3.71 11.55 -10.72
C PHE A 162 4.25 10.57 -11.75
N ASN A 163 3.37 10.08 -12.61
CA ASN A 163 3.78 9.26 -13.73
C ASN A 163 4.62 10.09 -14.71
N LEU A 164 5.56 9.48 -15.42
CA LEU A 164 6.33 10.17 -16.46
C LEU A 164 5.44 10.88 -17.47
N ALA A 165 4.30 10.28 -17.81
CA ALA A 165 3.35 10.86 -18.75
C ALA A 165 2.67 12.15 -18.26
N GLN A 166 2.75 12.47 -16.96
CA GLN A 166 2.24 13.71 -16.36
C GLN A 166 3.26 14.86 -16.39
N CYS A 167 4.49 14.57 -16.84
CA CYS A 167 5.57 15.52 -16.86
C CYS A 167 5.91 15.94 -18.30
N GLU A 168 6.48 17.13 -18.46
CA GLU A 168 6.99 17.67 -19.72
C GLU A 168 8.47 18.04 -19.56
N GLY A 169 9.23 18.04 -20.65
CA GLY A 169 10.63 18.46 -20.66
C GLY A 169 11.59 17.56 -19.87
N LEU A 170 11.22 16.30 -19.61
CA LEU A 170 12.08 15.37 -18.88
C LEU A 170 13.29 14.94 -19.73
N GLU A 171 14.49 15.12 -19.18
CA GLU A 171 15.74 14.60 -19.72
C GLU A 171 16.33 13.52 -18.80
N GLY A 172 17.08 12.57 -19.36
CA GLY A 172 17.79 11.56 -18.56
C GLY A 172 16.89 10.54 -17.83
N VAL A 173 15.69 10.30 -18.34
CA VAL A 173 14.75 9.31 -17.81
C VAL A 173 14.75 8.07 -18.70
N ASP A 174 14.84 6.88 -18.09
CA ASP A 174 14.86 5.63 -18.82
C ASP A 174 13.51 5.33 -19.50
N PRO A 175 13.52 4.95 -20.79
CA PRO A 175 12.30 4.56 -21.50
C PRO A 175 11.67 3.31 -20.86
N GLU A 176 10.36 3.13 -21.11
CA GLU A 176 9.67 1.91 -20.69
C GLU A 176 10.31 0.68 -21.36
N PRO A 177 10.64 -0.38 -20.60
CA PRO A 177 11.14 -1.61 -21.20
C PRO A 177 10.11 -2.16 -22.18
N ALA A 178 10.57 -2.49 -23.38
CA ALA A 178 9.73 -3.16 -24.36
C ALA A 178 9.34 -4.56 -23.84
N PRO A 179 8.11 -5.02 -24.12
CA PRO A 179 7.72 -6.40 -23.85
C PRO A 179 8.70 -7.37 -24.52
N LEU A 180 8.99 -8.48 -23.83
CA LEU A 180 9.81 -9.54 -24.41
C LEU A 180 9.04 -10.20 -25.57
N PRO A 181 9.72 -10.48 -26.71
CA PRO A 181 9.16 -11.33 -27.75
C PRO A 181 8.78 -12.71 -27.22
N GLU A 182 7.70 -13.30 -27.73
CA GLU A 182 7.18 -14.60 -27.29
C GLU A 182 8.26 -15.70 -27.23
N ARG A 183 9.08 -15.80 -28.30
CA ARG A 183 10.19 -16.77 -28.40
C ARG A 183 11.29 -16.60 -27.34
N GLN A 184 11.37 -15.45 -26.68
CA GLN A 184 12.37 -15.17 -25.64
C GLN A 184 11.82 -15.43 -24.23
N ALA A 185 10.49 -15.37 -24.03
CA ALA A 185 9.88 -15.53 -22.72
C ALA A 185 10.16 -16.92 -22.10
N VAL A 186 10.09 -17.97 -22.92
CA VAL A 186 10.32 -19.37 -22.51
C VAL A 186 11.78 -19.59 -22.04
N PRO A 187 12.83 -19.26 -22.83
CA PRO A 187 14.21 -19.35 -22.36
C PRO A 187 14.50 -18.57 -21.07
N ILE A 188 13.92 -17.37 -20.93
CA ILE A 188 14.07 -16.56 -19.71
C ILE A 188 13.37 -17.24 -18.53
N GLY A 189 12.23 -17.87 -18.77
CA GLY A 189 11.51 -18.62 -17.75
C GLY A 189 12.32 -19.80 -17.22
N GLU A 190 12.89 -20.61 -18.11
CA GLU A 190 13.77 -21.73 -17.76
C GLU A 190 15.01 -21.26 -16.97
N ALA A 191 15.66 -20.19 -17.45
CA ALA A 191 16.82 -19.61 -16.78
C ALA A 191 16.47 -19.11 -15.37
N LEU A 192 15.28 -18.53 -15.18
CA LEU A 192 14.79 -18.09 -13.87
C LEU A 192 14.55 -19.28 -12.93
N ILE A 193 13.90 -20.35 -13.41
CA ILE A 193 13.69 -21.58 -12.60
C ILE A 193 15.03 -22.10 -12.11
N ALA A 194 16.01 -22.26 -13.01
CA ALA A 194 17.34 -22.74 -12.65
C ALA A 194 18.04 -21.80 -11.64
N ALA A 195 17.95 -20.48 -11.85
CA ALA A 195 18.58 -19.49 -10.97
C ALA A 195 17.99 -19.46 -9.55
N THR A 196 16.79 -20.00 -9.33
CA THR A 196 16.21 -20.09 -7.97
C THR A 196 16.97 -21.05 -7.06
N GLY A 197 17.66 -22.06 -7.62
CA GLY A 197 18.29 -23.13 -6.84
C GLY A 197 17.31 -24.00 -6.05
N ALA A 198 16.03 -23.99 -6.41
CA ALA A 198 15.04 -24.91 -5.84
C ALA A 198 15.27 -26.35 -6.36
N ASP A 199 15.04 -27.36 -5.52
CA ASP A 199 14.89 -28.73 -6.00
C ASP A 199 13.57 -28.81 -6.79
N PHE A 200 13.69 -28.76 -8.12
CA PHE A 200 12.56 -28.65 -9.03
C PHE A 200 12.39 -29.94 -9.83
N ARG A 201 11.28 -30.64 -9.59
CA ARG A 201 11.01 -31.99 -10.10
C ARG A 201 9.86 -31.99 -11.07
N ILE A 202 10.05 -32.70 -12.19
CA ILE A 202 9.05 -32.82 -13.26
C ILE A 202 8.50 -34.25 -13.25
N GLY A 203 7.19 -34.39 -13.10
CA GLY A 203 6.52 -35.69 -13.08
C GLY A 203 5.18 -35.67 -12.35
N GLY A 204 4.44 -36.78 -12.44
CA GLY A 204 3.15 -36.94 -11.80
C GLY A 204 2.04 -36.00 -12.34
N PRO A 205 0.83 -36.08 -11.75
CA PRO A 205 -0.33 -35.33 -12.24
C PRO A 205 -0.62 -34.03 -11.46
N ARG A 206 0.20 -33.66 -10.47
CA ARG A 206 -0.06 -32.52 -9.57
C ARG A 206 1.14 -31.59 -9.48
N ALA A 207 0.85 -30.29 -9.38
CA ALA A 207 1.83 -29.27 -9.03
C ALA A 207 1.67 -28.87 -7.57
N TYR A 208 2.79 -28.74 -6.85
CA TYR A 208 2.83 -28.28 -5.46
C TYR A 208 4.27 -27.98 -5.03
N TYR A 209 4.44 -27.11 -4.05
CA TYR A 209 5.62 -27.08 -3.19
C TYR A 209 5.41 -27.94 -1.94
N ASP A 210 6.40 -28.76 -1.59
CA ASP A 210 6.42 -29.57 -0.36
C ASP A 210 7.33 -28.91 0.70
N PRO A 211 6.77 -28.28 1.75
CA PRO A 211 7.56 -27.63 2.80
C PRO A 211 8.42 -28.58 3.63
N LEU A 212 8.00 -29.83 3.80
CA LEU A 212 8.67 -30.78 4.68
C LEU A 212 9.97 -31.25 4.03
N PHE A 213 9.90 -31.59 2.76
CA PHE A 213 11.02 -32.11 1.98
C PHE A 213 11.71 -31.06 1.10
N ASP A 214 11.20 -29.82 1.09
CA ASP A 214 11.75 -28.65 0.41
C ASP A 214 12.02 -28.84 -1.10
N TYR A 215 11.01 -29.34 -1.82
CA TYR A 215 11.05 -29.47 -3.28
C TYR A 215 9.76 -28.97 -3.94
N VAL A 216 9.89 -28.50 -5.18
CA VAL A 216 8.78 -28.15 -6.06
C VAL A 216 8.52 -29.32 -7.00
N GLN A 217 7.27 -29.76 -7.09
CA GLN A 217 6.79 -30.74 -8.05
C GLN A 217 5.92 -30.05 -9.09
N VAL A 218 6.13 -30.35 -10.37
CA VAL A 218 5.20 -29.96 -11.45
C VAL A 218 4.96 -31.11 -12.42
N PRO A 219 3.78 -31.22 -13.05
CA PRO A 219 3.57 -32.15 -14.16
C PRO A 219 4.49 -31.84 -15.35
N PRO A 220 4.74 -32.83 -16.24
CA PRO A 220 5.43 -32.58 -17.51
C PRO A 220 4.74 -31.48 -18.32
N GLN A 221 5.52 -30.63 -19.00
CA GLN A 221 4.98 -29.54 -19.82
C GLN A 221 3.89 -29.97 -20.83
N PRO A 222 3.97 -31.14 -21.50
CA PRO A 222 2.90 -31.62 -22.39
C PRO A 222 1.56 -31.93 -21.70
N ALA A 223 1.51 -32.01 -20.37
CA ALA A 223 0.26 -32.19 -19.62
C ALA A 223 -0.57 -30.89 -19.54
N PHE A 224 0.01 -29.76 -19.95
CA PHE A 224 -0.66 -28.46 -19.98
C PHE A 224 -1.17 -28.17 -21.40
N GLY A 225 -2.41 -27.67 -21.51
CA GLY A 225 -2.99 -27.31 -22.81
C GLY A 225 -2.21 -26.23 -23.56
N ASP A 226 -1.70 -25.23 -22.82
CA ASP A 226 -0.81 -24.20 -23.35
C ASP A 226 0.53 -24.20 -22.62
N GLN A 227 1.62 -24.04 -23.36
CA GLN A 227 2.98 -24.03 -22.82
C GLN A 227 3.18 -22.96 -21.74
N ILE A 228 2.55 -21.78 -21.89
CA ILE A 228 2.67 -20.69 -20.91
C ILE A 228 2.08 -21.05 -19.53
N ASN A 229 1.09 -21.96 -19.50
CA ASN A 229 0.46 -22.36 -18.23
C ASN A 229 1.41 -23.22 -17.38
N TYR A 230 2.31 -23.98 -18.00
CA TYR A 230 3.39 -24.65 -17.28
C TYR A 230 4.22 -23.65 -16.46
N TYR A 231 4.68 -22.56 -17.09
CA TYR A 231 5.49 -21.54 -16.42
C TYR A 231 4.70 -20.78 -15.36
N ARG A 232 3.42 -20.46 -15.60
CA ARG A 232 2.54 -19.84 -14.59
C ARG A 232 2.44 -20.70 -13.34
N THR A 233 2.20 -22.01 -13.52
CA THR A 233 2.10 -22.96 -12.41
C THR A 233 3.47 -23.14 -11.73
N ALA A 234 4.55 -23.30 -12.48
CA ALA A 234 5.90 -23.43 -11.91
C ALA A 234 6.28 -22.22 -11.04
N PHE A 235 6.03 -21.00 -11.51
CA PHE A 235 6.32 -19.79 -10.74
C PHE A 235 5.40 -19.58 -9.54
N HIS A 236 4.17 -20.09 -9.60
CA HIS A 236 3.30 -20.12 -8.43
C HIS A 236 3.90 -20.98 -7.31
N GLU A 237 4.32 -22.22 -7.63
CA GLU A 237 4.92 -23.11 -6.63
C GLU A 237 6.29 -22.63 -6.14
N LEU A 238 7.10 -22.05 -7.02
CA LEU A 238 8.36 -21.41 -6.63
C LEU A 238 8.14 -20.21 -5.69
N SER A 239 7.00 -19.52 -5.79
CA SER A 239 6.66 -18.45 -4.85
C SER A 239 6.41 -19.00 -3.43
N HIS A 240 5.80 -20.19 -3.32
CA HIS A 240 5.66 -20.88 -2.03
C HIS A 240 7.03 -21.34 -1.48
N ASN A 241 7.91 -21.87 -2.33
CA ASN A 241 9.28 -22.23 -1.95
C ASN A 241 10.06 -21.02 -1.42
N ALA A 242 9.99 -19.89 -2.12
CA ALA A 242 10.66 -18.66 -1.75
C ALA A 242 10.17 -18.11 -0.41
N ALA A 243 8.87 -18.24 -0.10
CA ALA A 243 8.32 -17.79 1.18
C ALA A 243 9.04 -18.46 2.36
N ILE A 244 9.28 -19.76 2.30
CA ILE A 244 9.94 -20.50 3.39
C ILE A 244 11.44 -20.19 3.46
N ARG A 245 12.12 -20.05 2.32
CA ARG A 245 13.58 -19.85 2.27
C ARG A 245 14.02 -18.40 2.50
N ILE A 246 13.23 -17.42 2.10
CA ILE A 246 13.62 -15.99 2.09
C ILE A 246 13.00 -15.21 3.25
N MET A 247 11.79 -15.56 3.69
CA MET A 247 11.18 -14.86 4.82
C MET A 247 11.66 -15.46 6.15
N PRO A 248 12.03 -14.62 7.15
CA PRO A 248 12.39 -15.10 8.47
C PRO A 248 11.14 -15.66 9.15
N HIS A 249 10.84 -16.91 8.90
CA HIS A 249 9.97 -17.67 9.77
C HIS A 249 10.80 -18.07 10.98
N GLY A 250 10.29 -17.85 12.20
CA GLY A 250 10.93 -18.22 13.46
C GLY A 250 11.19 -19.72 13.66
N ALA A 251 11.21 -20.51 12.58
CA ALA A 251 11.53 -21.93 12.52
C ALA A 251 13.00 -22.21 12.14
N ALA A 252 13.86 -21.19 12.08
CA ALA A 252 15.31 -21.33 11.88
C ALA A 252 16.05 -21.85 13.13
N LEU A 253 15.47 -22.79 13.88
CA LEU A 253 16.12 -23.46 15.02
C LEU A 253 16.19 -24.99 14.91
N ALA A 254 15.67 -25.61 13.85
CA ALA A 254 15.60 -27.08 13.78
C ALA A 254 16.45 -27.76 12.69
N ARG A 255 17.26 -27.05 11.88
CA ARG A 255 18.01 -27.67 10.77
C ARG A 255 19.52 -27.43 10.75
N LEU A 256 20.11 -27.02 11.87
CA LEU A 256 21.58 -27.00 12.05
C LEU A 256 22.06 -28.00 13.12
N ALA A 257 21.39 -29.15 13.21
CA ALA A 257 21.86 -30.29 13.99
C ALA A 257 21.61 -31.60 13.21
N ALA A 258 22.47 -31.85 12.22
CA ALA A 258 22.81 -33.18 11.72
C ALA A 258 24.11 -33.07 10.91
#